data_AF-A0A6L8FVR7-F1
#
_entry.id   AF-A0A6L8FVR7-F1
#
_cell.length_a   1.000
_cell.length_b   1.000
_cell.length_c   1.000
_cell.angle_alpha   90.00
_cell.angle_beta   90.00
_cell.angle_gamma   90.00
#
_symmetry.space_group_name_H-M   'P 1'
#
loop_
_entity.id
_entity.type
_entity.pdbx_description
1 polymer ?
#
loop_
_entity_poly.entity_id
_entity_poly.type
_entity_poly.pdbx_seq_one_letter_code
_entity_poly.pdbx_strand_id
1 'polypeptide(L)' 'MTLDTSDQNIYQAIGVEPIINCRGTFTIIGGSVELPEVVAAMEAASGYFVQYYELAEAVGQKLADITGADWGLI' A
#
# COMPACT_ATOMS: atom_id res chain seq x y z
N MET A 1 8.29 6.00 -32.94
CA MET A 1 8.25 4.95 -31.90
C MET A 1 6.91 5.10 -31.21
N THR A 2 5.91 4.40 -31.72
CA THR A 2 4.54 4.43 -31.22
C THR A 2 4.49 3.50 -30.00
N LEU A 3 4.35 4.06 -28.80
CA LEU A 3 4.14 3.27 -27.60
C LEU A 3 2.74 2.67 -27.68
N ASP A 4 2.69 1.34 -27.58
CA ASP A 4 1.47 0.55 -27.55
C ASP A 4 0.61 1.02 -26.35
N THR A 5 -0.69 1.23 -26.58
CA THR A 5 -1.58 1.83 -25.58
C THR A 5 -1.88 0.86 -24.42
N SER A 6 -1.47 -0.42 -24.53
CA SER A 6 -1.57 -1.43 -23.48
C SER A 6 -0.48 -1.37 -22.40
N ASP A 7 0.62 -0.65 -22.63
CA ASP A 7 1.75 -0.53 -21.69
C ASP A 7 1.75 0.79 -20.90
N GLN A 8 0.72 1.62 -21.06
CA GLN A 8 0.66 2.92 -20.37
C GLN A 8 0.28 2.75 -18.91
N ASN A 9 1.10 3.32 -18.02
CA ASN A 9 0.82 3.38 -16.58
C ASN A 9 -0.51 4.14 -16.34
N ILE A 10 -1.29 3.73 -15.33
CA ILE A 10 -2.55 4.40 -14.95
C ILE A 10 -2.40 5.92 -14.77
N TYR A 11 -1.24 6.39 -14.30
CA TYR A 11 -0.93 7.81 -14.19
C TYR A 11 -0.76 8.48 -15.57
N GLN A 12 -0.09 7.79 -16.51
CA GLN A 12 0.08 8.31 -17.88
C GLN A 12 -1.25 8.37 -18.62
N ALA A 13 -2.16 7.43 -18.36
CA ALA A 13 -3.52 7.46 -18.89
C ALA A 13 -4.32 8.70 -18.45
N ILE A 14 -4.00 9.28 -17.29
CA ILE A 14 -4.59 10.55 -16.80
C ILE A 14 -3.70 11.77 -17.08
N GLY A 15 -2.66 11.65 -17.92
CA GLY A 15 -1.76 12.74 -18.30
C GLY A 15 -0.70 13.11 -17.27
N VAL A 16 -0.44 12.24 -16.29
CA VAL A 16 0.56 12.42 -15.22
C VAL A 16 1.77 11.53 -15.49
N GLU A 17 2.96 12.14 -15.56
CA GLU A 17 4.20 11.39 -15.79
C GLU A 17 4.82 10.89 -14.47
N PRO A 18 5.04 9.57 -14.32
CA PRO A 18 5.77 9.01 -13.19
C PRO A 18 7.22 9.50 -13.12
N ILE A 19 7.77 9.57 -11.92
CA ILE A 19 9.15 10.04 -11.70
C ILE A 19 10.02 8.95 -11.09
N ILE A 20 11.33 9.01 -11.36
CA ILE A 20 12.33 8.23 -10.63
C ILE A 20 12.75 9.01 -9.38
N ASN A 21 12.43 8.47 -8.21
CA ASN A 21 12.74 9.11 -6.93
C ASN A 21 14.18 8.81 -6.47
N CYS A 22 15.05 9.81 -6.53
CA CYS A 22 16.43 9.76 -5.98
C CYS A 22 16.63 10.67 -4.76
N ARG A 23 15.55 11.15 -4.13
CA ARG A 23 15.59 12.10 -3.01
C ARG A 23 15.20 11.50 -1.66
N GLY A 24 14.78 10.22 -1.63
CA GLY A 24 14.31 9.55 -0.42
C GLY A 24 12.81 9.73 -0.19
N THR A 25 12.34 9.65 1.06
CA THR A 25 10.92 9.72 1.40
C THR A 25 10.43 11.17 1.37
N PHE A 26 9.93 11.61 0.21
CA PHE A 26 9.50 12.99 0.01
C PHE A 26 7.97 13.03 -0.10
N THR A 27 7.32 13.85 0.73
CA THR A 27 5.85 13.83 0.92
C THR A 27 5.09 14.14 -0.37
N ILE A 28 5.58 15.08 -1.18
CA ILE A 28 4.90 15.51 -2.42
C ILE A 28 4.80 14.37 -3.45
N ILE A 29 5.66 13.35 -3.35
CA ILE A 29 5.75 12.26 -4.32
C ILE A 29 5.27 10.92 -3.73
N GLY A 30 4.53 10.96 -2.62
CA GLY A 30 3.90 9.80 -2.01
C GLY A 30 4.76 9.03 -1.00
N GLY A 31 5.97 9.51 -0.67
CA GLY A 31 6.82 8.85 0.31
C GLY A 31 7.49 7.58 -0.23
N SER A 32 7.14 6.43 0.34
CA SER A 32 7.69 5.10 -0.01
C SER A 32 6.67 4.28 -0.80
N VAL A 33 7.17 3.40 -1.65
CA VAL A 33 6.34 2.39 -2.33
C VAL A 33 6.16 1.19 -1.41
N GLU A 34 4.94 0.66 -1.37
CA GLU A 34 4.62 -0.55 -0.60
C GLU A 34 5.37 -1.77 -1.14
N LEU A 35 5.71 -2.71 -0.26
CA LEU A 35 6.37 -3.95 -0.65
C LEU A 35 5.42 -4.84 -1.47
N PRO A 36 5.92 -5.66 -2.41
CA PRO A 36 5.08 -6.52 -3.25
C PRO A 36 4.11 -7.41 -2.47
N GLU A 37 4.54 -7.93 -1.32
CA GLU A 37 3.71 -8.75 -0.43
C GLU A 37 2.55 -7.97 0.21
N VAL A 38 2.72 -6.67 0.46
CA VAL A 38 1.66 -5.80 1.01
C VAL A 38 0.59 -5.57 -0.05
N VAL A 39 1.01 -5.27 -1.29
CA VAL A 39 0.09 -5.08 -2.42
C VAL A 39 -0.73 -6.35 -2.68
N ALA A 40 -0.09 -7.51 -2.68
CA ALA A 40 -0.78 -8.80 -2.86
C ALA A 40 -1.78 -9.08 -1.72
N ALA A 41 -1.43 -8.76 -0.48
CA ALA A 41 -2.34 -8.91 0.66
C ALA A 41 -3.55 -7.97 0.57
N MET A 42 -3.34 -6.72 0.16
CA MET A 42 -4.42 -5.75 -0.05
C MET A 42 -5.39 -6.21 -1.16
N GLU A 43 -4.85 -6.71 -2.27
CA GLU A 43 -5.65 -7.26 -3.36
C GLU A 43 -6.49 -8.46 -2.88
N ALA A 44 -5.86 -9.40 -2.16
CA ALA A 44 -6.54 -10.56 -1.60
C ALA A 44 -7.64 -10.18 -0.59
N ALA A 45 -7.45 -9.11 0.19
CA ALA A 45 -8.44 -8.64 1.16
C ALA A 45 -9.63 -7.90 0.53
N SER A 46 -9.45 -7.27 -0.64
CA SER A 46 -10.42 -6.34 -1.24
C SER A 46 -11.80 -6.94 -1.55
N GLY A 47 -11.91 -8.26 -1.69
CA GLY A 47 -13.15 -8.96 -2.03
C GLY A 47 -14.04 -9.38 -0.85
N TYR A 48 -13.64 -9.08 0.39
CA TYR A 48 -14.30 -9.60 1.59
C TYR A 48 -14.82 -8.48 2.50
N PHE A 49 -15.96 -8.75 3.14
CA PHE A 49 -16.46 -7.93 4.24
C PHE A 49 -16.07 -8.56 5.56
N VAL A 50 -15.57 -7.75 6.49
CA VAL A 50 -15.17 -8.18 7.83
C VAL A 50 -15.77 -7.25 8.88
N GLN A 51 -15.92 -7.77 10.09
CA GLN A 51 -16.34 -6.96 11.24
C GLN A 51 -15.12 -6.17 11.73
N TYR A 52 -15.18 -4.83 11.70
CA TYR A 52 -14.02 -3.98 11.99
C TYR A 52 -13.47 -4.05 13.41
N TYR A 53 -14.32 -4.27 14.42
CA TYR A 53 -13.88 -4.50 15.79
C TYR A 53 -13.08 -5.80 15.92
N GLU A 54 -13.50 -6.89 15.26
CA GLU A 54 -12.74 -8.15 15.26
C GLU A 54 -11.40 -7.98 14.53
N LEU A 55 -11.39 -7.25 13.41
CA LEU A 55 -10.17 -6.92 12.68
C LEU A 55 -9.21 -6.09 13.55
N ALA A 56 -9.73 -5.04 14.22
CA ALA A 56 -8.92 -4.17 15.06
C ALA A 56 -8.29 -4.94 16.24
N GLU A 57 -9.05 -5.85 16.87
CA GLU A 57 -8.55 -6.71 17.94
C GLU A 57 -7.42 -7.62 17.44
N ALA A 58 -7.62 -8.28 16.29
CA ALA A 58 -6.62 -9.16 15.70
C ALA A 58 -5.33 -8.41 15.29
N VAL A 59 -5.47 -7.22 14.69
CA VAL A 59 -4.33 -6.37 14.32
C VAL A 59 -3.60 -5.91 15.57
N GLY A 60 -4.32 -5.48 16.61
CA GLY A 60 -3.71 -5.00 17.84
C GLY A 60 -2.93 -6.07 18.59
N GLN A 61 -3.44 -7.31 18.64
CA GLN A 61 -2.70 -8.44 19.17
C GLN A 61 -1.44 -8.73 18.32
N LYS A 62 -1.54 -8.68 16.99
CA LYS A 62 -0.38 -8.90 16.12
C LYS A 62 0.71 -7.85 16.33
N LEU A 63 0.32 -6.60 16.55
CA LEU A 63 1.24 -5.51 16.87
C LEU A 63 1.86 -5.69 18.25
N ALA A 64 1.10 -6.13 19.25
CA ALA A 64 1.62 -6.49 20.58
C ALA A 64 2.73 -7.54 20.47
N ASP A 65 2.50 -8.62 19.71
CA ASP A 65 3.46 -9.71 19.53
C ASP A 65 4.79 -9.22 18.89
N ILE A 66 4.72 -8.24 17.98
CA ILE A 66 5.90 -7.73 17.25
C ILE A 66 6.62 -6.66 18.07
N THR A 67 5.89 -5.79 18.76
CA THR A 67 6.45 -4.60 19.43
C THR A 67 6.77 -4.83 20.90
N GLY A 68 6.20 -5.87 21.52
CA GLY A 68 6.29 -6.13 22.96
C GLY A 68 5.42 -5.21 23.82
N ALA A 69 4.58 -4.37 23.20
CA ALA A 69 3.55 -3.62 23.91
C ALA A 69 2.36 -4.53 24.28
N ASP A 70 1.50 -4.07 25.18
CA ASP A 70 0.30 -4.82 25.57
C ASP A 70 -0.75 -4.88 24.44
N TRP A 71 -0.82 -3.86 23.60
CA TRP A 71 -1.73 -3.75 22.44
C TRP A 71 -1.28 -2.64 21.49
N GLY A 72 -1.68 -2.69 20.21
CA GLY A 72 -1.31 -1.67 19.20
C GLY A 72 -2.42 -1.29 18.22
N LEU A 73 -2.24 -0.15 17.54
CA LEU A 73 -3.11 0.36 16.48
C LEU A 73 -2.27 1.09 15.42
N ILE A 74 -2.68 1.02 14.16
CA ILE A 74 -2.11 1.79 13.03
C ILE A 74 -3.19 2.60 12.30
#